data_AF-A0A1S8X6G9-F1
#
_entry.id   AF-A0A1S8X6G9-F1
#
_cell.length_a   1.000
_cell.length_b   1.000
_cell.length_c   1.000
_cell.angle_alpha   90.00
_cell.angle_beta   90.00
_cell.angle_gamma   90.00
#
_symmetry.space_group_name_H-M   'P 1'
#
loop_
_entity.id
_entity.type
_entity.pdbx_description
1 polymer ?
#
loop_
_entity_poly.entity_id
_entity_poly.type
_entity_poly.pdbx_seq_one_letter_code
_entity_poly.pdbx_strand_id
1 'polypeptide(L)'
;MNSMLRTIDVYNSKASEVISSARHFDNAIKVMHNYRGSLWEQASSEMFVTDIQISAGYGHSGYPLMGILSWSRVFTLWSSSIKKGGQPGFVNTIGKNLQVVEATLKGGDEVTNVVYQLLVGDVLLGLNPYQGDMDTGKWGSSKYDGPGLGYYKYLGKLFGYGLVGNGFTEARKNSPRNESDRTNFWVRQMCVETGYNLVPFHRMWNFPISDDTQKACGRLPCFFPDDEYTKKYKKKVDVVLKEFQGNCLRNDPNKVVFRGDIKRGVDTVRPQNIFLTFE
;
A
#
# COMPACT_ATOMS: atom_id res chain seq x y z
N MET A 1 5.49 -10.27 -15.67
CA MET A 1 6.85 -9.99 -15.15
C MET A 1 7.84 -10.90 -15.85
N ASN A 2 9.02 -10.40 -16.24
CA ASN A 2 10.14 -11.22 -16.73
C ASN A 2 11.08 -11.54 -15.56
N SER A 3 11.65 -12.74 -15.49
CA SER A 3 12.58 -13.11 -14.42
C SER A 3 13.83 -13.84 -14.93
N MET A 4 14.98 -13.55 -14.31
CA MET A 4 16.24 -14.30 -14.46
C MET A 4 16.53 -15.03 -13.16
N LEU A 5 16.30 -16.33 -13.16
CA LEU A 5 16.41 -17.24 -12.02
C LEU A 5 17.66 -18.12 -12.16
N ARG A 6 18.14 -18.68 -11.06
CA ARG A 6 19.27 -19.62 -11.11
C ARG A 6 18.82 -20.91 -11.78
N THR A 7 19.58 -21.38 -12.78
CA THR A 7 19.30 -22.63 -13.50
C THR A 7 19.09 -23.81 -12.57
N ILE A 8 19.91 -23.93 -11.52
CA ILE A 8 19.80 -25.03 -10.54
C ILE A 8 18.49 -25.00 -9.74
N ASP A 9 17.94 -23.82 -9.45
CA ASP A 9 16.68 -23.69 -8.70
C ASP A 9 15.47 -23.98 -9.61
N VAL A 10 15.58 -23.69 -10.91
CA VAL A 10 14.57 -24.02 -11.91
C VAL A 10 14.58 -25.52 -12.20
N TYR A 11 15.76 -26.10 -12.44
CA TYR A 11 15.93 -27.54 -12.71
C TYR A 11 15.41 -28.42 -11.56
N ASN A 12 15.62 -27.98 -10.32
CA ASN A 12 15.17 -28.71 -9.14
C ASN A 12 13.71 -28.41 -8.74
N SER A 13 12.97 -27.62 -9.51
CA SER A 13 11.58 -27.28 -9.23
C SER A 13 10.62 -27.81 -10.30
N LYS A 14 9.34 -27.92 -9.94
CA LYS A 14 8.28 -28.23 -10.89
C LYS A 14 7.94 -26.97 -11.68
N ALA A 15 7.72 -27.11 -12.99
CA ALA A 15 7.24 -26.00 -13.84
C ALA A 15 6.00 -25.30 -13.27
N SER A 16 5.10 -26.05 -12.62
CA SER A 16 3.91 -25.51 -11.95
C SER A 16 4.21 -24.49 -10.85
N GLU A 17 5.31 -24.66 -10.11
CA GLU A 17 5.71 -23.72 -9.06
C GLU A 17 6.15 -22.39 -9.67
N VAL A 18 7.01 -22.46 -10.69
CA VAL A 18 7.55 -21.29 -11.40
C VAL A 18 6.42 -20.52 -12.09
N ILE A 19 5.53 -21.22 -12.79
CA ILE A 19 4.36 -20.62 -13.45
C ILE A 19 3.44 -19.95 -12.43
N SER A 20 3.18 -20.60 -11.29
CA SER A 20 2.30 -20.05 -10.25
C SER A 20 2.89 -18.80 -9.60
N SER A 21 4.20 -18.79 -9.34
CA SER A 21 4.92 -17.61 -8.83
C SER A 21 4.88 -16.46 -9.84
N ALA A 22 5.22 -16.74 -11.11
CA ALA A 22 5.19 -15.74 -12.17
C ALA A 22 3.80 -15.14 -12.36
N ARG A 23 2.74 -15.96 -12.35
CA ARG A 23 1.34 -15.51 -12.42
C ARG A 23 0.96 -14.66 -11.22
N HIS A 24 1.36 -15.05 -10.01
CA HIS A 24 1.07 -14.28 -8.81
C HIS A 24 1.68 -12.87 -8.88
N PHE A 25 2.97 -12.75 -9.20
CA PHE A 25 3.62 -11.44 -9.26
C PHE A 25 3.14 -10.61 -10.45
N ASP A 26 2.78 -11.23 -11.58
CA ASP A 26 2.12 -10.54 -12.68
C ASP A 26 0.75 -9.97 -12.27
N ASN A 27 -0.07 -10.76 -11.57
CA ASN A 27 -1.33 -10.30 -11.01
C ASN A 27 -1.12 -9.20 -9.95
N ALA A 28 -0.08 -9.30 -9.13
CA ALA A 28 0.27 -8.27 -8.14
C ALA A 28 0.58 -6.93 -8.83
N ILE A 29 1.41 -6.93 -9.87
CA ILE A 29 1.74 -5.72 -10.66
C ILE A 29 0.48 -5.07 -11.22
N LYS A 30 -0.44 -5.86 -11.79
CA LYS A 30 -1.71 -5.33 -12.34
C LYS A 30 -2.59 -4.72 -11.27
N VAL A 31 -2.79 -5.42 -10.15
CA VAL A 31 -3.56 -4.91 -9.00
C VAL A 31 -2.93 -3.62 -8.47
N MET A 32 -1.61 -3.53 -8.37
CA MET A 32 -0.90 -2.33 -7.95
C MET A 32 -1.08 -1.17 -8.93
N HIS A 33 -1.00 -1.42 -10.23
CA HIS A 33 -1.29 -0.41 -11.26
C HIS A 33 -2.74 0.07 -11.20
N ASN A 34 -3.70 -0.83 -11.08
CA ASN A 34 -5.13 -0.51 -10.94
C ASN A 34 -5.35 0.36 -9.71
N TYR A 35 -4.76 0.00 -8.57
CA TYR A 35 -4.92 0.70 -7.29
C TYR A 35 -4.39 2.14 -7.30
N ARG A 36 -3.26 2.39 -7.98
CA ARG A 36 -2.73 3.75 -8.17
C ARG A 36 -3.39 4.51 -9.33
N GLY A 37 -4.38 3.94 -9.99
CA GLY A 37 -5.05 4.57 -11.15
C GLY A 37 -4.16 4.69 -12.39
N SER A 38 -3.25 3.74 -12.62
CA SER A 38 -2.49 3.61 -13.87
C SER A 38 -2.98 2.41 -14.68
N LEU A 39 -2.66 2.40 -15.97
CA LEU A 39 -2.97 1.28 -16.87
C LEU A 39 -1.75 0.36 -16.93
N TRP A 40 -1.90 -0.88 -16.45
CA TRP A 40 -0.82 -1.87 -16.54
C TRP A 40 -0.53 -2.17 -18.01
N GLU A 41 -1.54 -2.11 -18.88
CA GLU A 41 -1.49 -2.28 -20.35
C GLU A 41 -0.45 -1.39 -21.02
N GLN A 42 -0.27 -0.17 -20.51
CA GLN A 42 0.66 0.82 -21.05
C GLN A 42 2.02 0.83 -20.33
N ALA A 43 2.15 0.06 -19.25
CA ALA A 43 3.37 -0.01 -18.48
C ALA A 43 4.37 -1.01 -19.08
N SER A 44 5.65 -0.65 -18.98
CA SER A 44 6.76 -1.56 -19.21
C SER A 44 6.66 -2.78 -18.28
N SER A 45 7.10 -3.94 -18.76
CA SER A 45 7.15 -5.13 -17.91
C SER A 45 8.19 -4.97 -16.81
N GLU A 46 7.80 -5.26 -15.57
CA GLU A 46 8.76 -5.45 -14.49
C GLU A 46 9.71 -6.61 -14.81
N MET A 47 11.00 -6.41 -14.50
CA MET A 47 12.05 -7.40 -14.70
C MET A 47 12.71 -7.71 -13.37
N PHE A 48 12.81 -9.00 -13.02
CA PHE A 48 13.41 -9.47 -11.78
C PHE A 48 14.67 -10.30 -12.05
N VAL A 49 15.74 -10.06 -11.31
CA VAL A 49 17.02 -10.76 -11.46
C VAL A 49 17.54 -11.18 -10.10
N THR A 50 18.08 -12.40 -10.01
CA THR A 50 18.91 -12.78 -8.87
C THR A 50 20.39 -12.72 -9.18
N ASP A 51 21.16 -12.08 -8.30
CA ASP A 51 22.60 -11.95 -8.44
C ASP A 51 23.31 -12.15 -7.08
N ILE A 52 24.63 -12.37 -7.12
CA ILE A 52 25.54 -12.33 -5.97
C ILE A 52 25.91 -10.88 -5.66
N GLN A 53 26.19 -10.07 -6.68
CA GLN A 53 26.65 -8.68 -6.52
C GLN A 53 25.51 -7.70 -6.76
N ILE A 54 24.57 -7.64 -5.83
CA ILE A 54 23.54 -6.59 -5.82
C ILE A 54 24.03 -5.36 -5.07
N SER A 55 23.56 -4.17 -5.45
CA SER A 55 24.09 -2.91 -4.92
C SER A 55 23.74 -2.66 -3.46
N ALA A 56 22.68 -3.27 -2.92
CA ALA A 56 22.26 -3.08 -1.54
C ALA A 56 21.33 -4.19 -1.02
N GLY A 57 21.51 -4.54 0.26
CA GLY A 57 20.52 -5.23 1.08
C GLY A 57 20.22 -6.68 0.68
N TYR A 58 19.00 -7.13 1.00
CA TYR A 58 18.47 -8.45 0.63
C TYR A 58 17.85 -8.47 -0.78
N GLY A 59 17.50 -7.28 -1.28
CA GLY A 59 16.98 -6.99 -2.61
C GLY A 59 16.68 -5.49 -2.73
N HIS A 60 16.67 -4.97 -3.96
CA HIS A 60 16.41 -3.56 -4.23
C HIS A 60 15.63 -3.35 -5.53
N SER A 61 14.98 -2.18 -5.61
CA SER A 61 14.17 -1.78 -6.76
C SER A 61 15.02 -1.23 -7.90
N GLY A 62 14.40 -1.08 -9.07
CA GLY A 62 15.06 -0.69 -10.31
C GLY A 62 14.50 -1.46 -11.51
N TYR A 63 15.09 -1.20 -12.68
CA TYR A 63 14.85 -1.99 -13.89
C TYR A 63 16.21 -2.55 -14.36
N PRO A 64 16.59 -3.76 -13.92
CA PRO A 64 15.77 -4.74 -13.19
C PRO A 64 15.66 -4.51 -11.67
N LEU A 65 14.61 -5.10 -11.09
CA LEU A 65 14.49 -5.42 -9.66
C LEU A 65 15.54 -6.50 -9.37
N MET A 66 16.34 -6.34 -8.32
CA MET A 66 17.37 -7.33 -7.98
C MET A 66 17.15 -7.92 -6.59
N GLY A 67 17.35 -9.23 -6.46
CA GLY A 67 17.35 -9.95 -5.19
C GLY A 67 18.60 -10.81 -5.06
N ILE A 68 18.99 -11.16 -3.83
CA ILE A 68 20.07 -12.14 -3.66
C ILE A 68 19.62 -13.53 -4.14
N LEU A 69 20.57 -14.45 -4.30
CA LEU A 69 20.33 -15.82 -4.80
C LEU A 69 19.18 -16.59 -4.10
N SER A 70 18.89 -16.33 -2.83
CA SER A 70 17.78 -16.98 -2.11
C SER A 70 16.41 -16.61 -2.68
N TRP A 71 16.27 -15.47 -3.35
CA TRP A 71 15.02 -15.05 -3.98
C TRP A 71 14.62 -15.99 -5.11
N SER A 72 15.60 -16.51 -5.85
CA SER A 72 15.38 -17.51 -6.90
C SER A 72 14.73 -18.76 -6.30
N ARG A 73 15.27 -19.25 -5.18
CA ARG A 73 14.69 -20.38 -4.45
C ARG A 73 13.27 -20.15 -3.95
N VAL A 74 12.96 -18.98 -3.36
CA VAL A 74 11.58 -18.72 -2.88
C VAL A 74 10.60 -18.44 -4.02
N PHE A 75 11.09 -17.99 -5.18
CA PHE A 75 10.32 -17.85 -6.40
C PHE A 75 9.99 -19.23 -7.00
N THR A 76 10.95 -20.16 -7.00
CA THR A 76 10.75 -21.51 -7.56
C THR A 76 10.10 -22.50 -6.59
N LEU A 77 9.96 -22.19 -5.30
CA LEU A 77 9.25 -23.02 -4.31
C LEU A 77 7.94 -22.36 -3.85
N TRP A 78 7.11 -22.00 -4.82
CA TRP A 78 5.97 -21.10 -4.62
C TRP A 78 4.88 -21.62 -3.68
N SER A 79 4.56 -22.91 -3.73
CA SER A 79 3.57 -23.53 -2.86
C SER A 79 3.90 -23.41 -1.37
N SER A 80 5.20 -23.33 -1.03
CA SER A 80 5.66 -23.05 0.34
C SER A 80 5.60 -21.55 0.63
N SER A 81 6.01 -20.73 -0.32
CA SER A 81 5.98 -19.27 -0.24
C SER A 81 4.58 -18.70 0.00
N ILE A 82 3.57 -19.18 -0.72
CA ILE A 82 2.19 -18.70 -0.59
C ILE A 82 1.62 -19.01 0.80
N LYS A 83 1.92 -20.19 1.37
CA LYS A 83 1.52 -20.59 2.74
C LYS A 83 2.14 -19.70 3.82
N LYS A 84 3.25 -19.02 3.50
CA LYS A 84 3.96 -18.10 4.39
C LYS A 84 3.67 -16.63 4.08
N GLY A 85 2.59 -16.34 3.35
CA GLY A 85 2.15 -14.96 3.06
C GLY A 85 2.69 -14.37 1.75
N GLY A 86 3.11 -15.21 0.80
CA GLY A 86 3.33 -14.77 -0.59
C GLY A 86 4.59 -13.93 -0.82
N GLN A 87 5.59 -14.02 0.07
CA GLN A 87 6.87 -13.31 -0.04
C GLN A 87 6.72 -11.78 -0.22
N PRO A 88 6.28 -11.06 0.83
CA PRO A 88 6.02 -9.62 0.77
C PRO A 88 7.23 -8.77 0.35
N GLY A 89 8.45 -9.31 0.46
CA GLY A 89 9.67 -8.68 -0.05
C GLY A 89 9.62 -8.39 -1.55
N PHE A 90 9.06 -9.27 -2.38
CA PHE A 90 8.91 -8.99 -3.82
C PHE A 90 7.95 -7.83 -4.06
N VAL A 91 6.79 -7.85 -3.40
CA VAL A 91 5.78 -6.78 -3.50
C VAL A 91 6.35 -5.46 -3.02
N ASN A 92 7.18 -5.47 -1.96
CA ASN A 92 7.90 -4.28 -1.50
C ASN A 92 8.73 -3.65 -2.62
N THR A 93 9.55 -4.47 -3.28
CA THR A 93 10.49 -4.03 -4.30
C THR A 93 9.79 -3.57 -5.57
N ILE A 94 8.72 -4.25 -6.00
CA ILE A 94 7.85 -3.80 -7.08
C ILE A 94 7.15 -2.49 -6.68
N GLY A 95 6.72 -2.39 -5.43
CA GLY A 95 6.04 -1.22 -4.87
C GLY A 95 6.88 0.05 -4.90
N LYS A 96 8.21 -0.08 -4.82
CA LYS A 96 9.15 1.02 -5.02
C LYS A 96 9.12 1.57 -6.45
N ASN A 97 9.15 0.69 -7.46
CA ASN A 97 9.03 1.10 -8.87
C ASN A 97 7.67 1.77 -9.14
N LEU A 98 6.61 1.30 -8.47
CA LEU A 98 5.24 1.78 -8.64
C LEU A 98 4.81 2.81 -7.58
N GLN A 99 5.76 3.37 -6.82
CA GLN A 99 5.45 4.27 -5.71
C GLN A 99 4.72 5.54 -6.19
N VAL A 100 3.73 5.98 -5.43
CA VAL A 100 2.94 7.19 -5.71
C VAL A 100 3.58 8.37 -5.01
N VAL A 101 4.57 8.99 -5.64
CA VAL A 101 5.37 10.10 -5.06
C VAL A 101 4.49 11.28 -4.66
N GLU A 102 3.41 11.53 -5.41
CA GLU A 102 2.40 12.55 -5.15
C GLU A 102 1.62 12.31 -3.84
N ALA A 103 1.59 11.07 -3.34
CA ALA A 103 0.98 10.69 -2.07
C ALA A 103 2.02 10.23 -1.02
N THR A 104 3.31 10.28 -1.34
CA THR A 104 4.38 9.97 -0.40
C THR A 104 4.57 11.13 0.56
N LEU A 105 4.03 10.97 1.77
CA LEU A 105 4.13 11.95 2.86
C LEU A 105 5.53 11.95 3.49
N LYS A 106 5.79 12.89 4.41
CA LYS A 106 7.08 13.02 5.11
C LYS A 106 7.55 11.66 5.66
N GLY A 107 8.80 11.28 5.38
CA GLY A 107 9.36 9.99 5.82
C GLY A 107 8.72 8.76 5.18
N GLY A 108 7.88 8.93 4.16
CA GLY A 108 7.08 7.88 3.54
C GLY A 108 7.78 7.09 2.43
N ASP A 109 9.06 7.36 2.16
CA ASP A 109 9.81 6.72 1.07
C ASP A 109 9.91 5.21 1.25
N GLU A 110 9.95 4.72 2.50
CA GLU A 110 9.92 3.30 2.88
C GLU A 110 8.53 2.82 3.34
N VAL A 111 7.51 3.67 3.24
CA VAL A 111 6.14 3.39 3.73
C VAL A 111 5.17 3.22 2.57
N THR A 112 5.17 4.14 1.61
CA THR A 112 4.15 4.19 0.55
C THR A 112 4.23 2.95 -0.35
N ASN A 113 5.44 2.48 -0.66
CA ASN A 113 5.71 1.23 -1.37
C ASN A 113 5.18 -0.02 -0.64
N VAL A 114 5.22 -0.07 0.70
CA VAL A 114 4.73 -1.23 1.46
C VAL A 114 3.22 -1.23 1.66
N VAL A 115 2.51 -0.13 1.36
CA VAL A 115 1.03 -0.11 1.33
C VAL A 115 0.49 -1.14 0.34
N TYR A 116 1.18 -1.38 -0.78
CA TYR A 116 0.80 -2.42 -1.74
C TYR A 116 0.79 -3.83 -1.17
N GLN A 117 1.56 -4.12 -0.11
CA GLN A 117 1.51 -5.42 0.56
C GLN A 117 0.15 -5.64 1.23
N LEU A 118 -0.47 -4.59 1.78
CA LEU A 118 -1.82 -4.67 2.34
C LEU A 118 -2.81 -5.02 1.23
N LEU A 119 -2.71 -4.32 0.10
CA LEU A 119 -3.60 -4.56 -1.04
C LEU A 119 -3.45 -5.97 -1.63
N VAL A 120 -2.22 -6.40 -1.92
CA VAL A 120 -1.94 -7.71 -2.51
C VAL A 120 -2.35 -8.82 -1.54
N GLY A 121 -2.07 -8.66 -0.25
CA GLY A 121 -2.49 -9.59 0.79
C GLY A 121 -4.01 -9.75 0.86
N ASP A 122 -4.76 -8.67 0.79
CA ASP A 122 -6.22 -8.70 0.78
C ASP A 122 -6.75 -9.29 -0.55
N VAL A 123 -6.46 -8.64 -1.67
CA VAL A 123 -7.13 -8.89 -2.96
C VAL A 123 -6.71 -10.21 -3.61
N LEU A 124 -5.44 -10.61 -3.49
CA LEU A 124 -4.89 -11.78 -4.16
C LEU A 124 -4.66 -12.98 -3.25
N LEU A 125 -4.43 -12.74 -1.95
CA LEU A 125 -4.17 -13.83 -0.99
C LEU A 125 -5.35 -14.10 -0.05
N GLY A 126 -6.40 -13.26 -0.05
CA GLY A 126 -7.56 -13.42 0.84
C GLY A 126 -7.20 -13.29 2.33
N LEU A 127 -6.11 -12.58 2.63
CA LEU A 127 -5.67 -12.32 4.00
C LEU A 127 -6.41 -11.11 4.58
N ASN A 128 -6.27 -10.89 5.88
CA ASN A 128 -6.70 -9.66 6.53
C ASN A 128 -5.49 -8.85 7.05
N PRO A 129 -4.86 -8.02 6.20
CA PRO A 129 -3.63 -7.31 6.55
C PRO A 129 -3.87 -6.04 7.37
N TYR A 130 -5.12 -5.64 7.58
CA TYR A 130 -5.53 -4.44 8.31
C TYR A 130 -5.62 -4.68 9.82
N GLN A 131 -4.66 -5.42 10.36
CA GLN A 131 -4.57 -5.81 11.77
C GLN A 131 -3.17 -5.49 12.35
N GLY A 132 -3.07 -5.58 13.68
CA GLY A 132 -1.84 -5.36 14.43
C GLY A 132 -1.61 -3.90 14.80
N ASP A 133 -0.37 -3.44 14.67
CA ASP A 133 0.01 -2.07 14.98
C ASP A 133 -0.62 -1.08 13.98
N MET A 134 -1.34 -0.11 14.54
CA MET A 134 -2.01 0.98 13.82
C MET A 134 -1.18 2.27 13.83
N ASP A 135 0.12 2.19 14.16
CA ASP A 135 1.03 3.33 14.26
C ASP A 135 0.59 4.33 15.36
N THR A 136 -0.09 3.83 16.40
CA THR A 136 -0.59 4.65 17.51
C THR A 136 0.53 5.10 18.44
N GLY A 137 1.73 4.49 18.36
CA GLY A 137 2.90 4.94 19.10
C GLY A 137 3.25 6.42 18.82
N LYS A 138 2.99 6.90 17.60
CA LYS A 138 3.20 8.30 17.22
C LYS A 138 2.26 9.27 17.93
N TRP A 139 1.16 8.80 18.50
CA TRP A 139 0.22 9.65 19.23
C TRP A 139 0.81 10.20 20.53
N GLY A 140 1.90 9.63 21.05
CA GLY A 140 2.63 10.19 22.19
C GLY A 140 3.50 11.41 21.83
N SER A 141 3.78 11.66 20.55
CA SER A 141 4.58 12.79 20.09
C SER A 141 3.71 14.04 19.87
N SER A 142 4.33 15.22 19.91
CA SER A 142 3.78 16.49 19.43
C SER A 142 4.30 16.89 18.04
N LYS A 143 5.30 16.17 17.53
CA LYS A 143 5.96 16.45 16.25
C LYS A 143 5.32 15.65 15.12
N TYR A 144 5.22 16.30 13.95
CA TYR A 144 4.93 15.61 12.70
C TYR A 144 6.18 14.98 12.10
N ASP A 145 6.23 13.64 12.13
CA ASP A 145 7.28 12.83 11.49
C ASP A 145 6.71 11.92 10.39
N GLY A 146 5.50 12.23 9.91
CA GLY A 146 4.78 11.45 8.92
C GLY A 146 4.20 10.13 9.43
N PRO A 147 3.19 9.56 8.73
CA PRO A 147 2.59 8.29 9.10
C PRO A 147 3.46 7.09 8.70
N GLY A 148 3.48 6.05 9.53
CA GLY A 148 3.99 4.72 9.20
C GLY A 148 2.92 3.84 8.53
N LEU A 149 3.26 2.58 8.26
CA LEU A 149 2.34 1.62 7.63
C LEU A 149 1.06 1.38 8.47
N GLY A 150 1.16 1.44 9.80
CA GLY A 150 0.02 1.25 10.69
C GLY A 150 -1.10 2.28 10.50
N TYR A 151 -0.78 3.52 10.10
CA TYR A 151 -1.80 4.51 9.74
C TYR A 151 -2.64 4.06 8.53
N TYR A 152 -1.99 3.54 7.48
CA TYR A 152 -2.67 3.01 6.30
C TYR A 152 -3.44 1.71 6.63
N LYS A 153 -2.92 0.88 7.54
CA LYS A 153 -3.67 -0.26 8.08
C LYS A 153 -4.95 0.19 8.77
N TYR A 154 -4.89 1.26 9.54
CA TYR A 154 -6.04 1.76 10.29
C TYR A 154 -7.09 2.35 9.36
N LEU A 155 -6.68 3.13 8.35
CA LEU A 155 -7.58 3.59 7.29
C LEU A 155 -8.27 2.41 6.58
N GLY A 156 -7.52 1.36 6.23
CA GLY A 156 -8.09 0.17 5.61
C GLY A 156 -9.01 -0.63 6.56
N LYS A 157 -8.68 -0.73 7.85
CA LYS A 157 -9.54 -1.36 8.87
C LYS A 157 -10.88 -0.64 8.98
N LEU A 158 -10.86 0.69 9.01
CA LEU A 158 -12.05 1.52 9.17
C LEU A 158 -12.87 1.61 7.88
N PHE A 159 -12.24 1.90 6.75
CA PHE A 159 -12.94 2.29 5.52
C PHE A 159 -12.72 1.34 4.35
N GLY A 160 -11.87 0.33 4.47
CA GLY A 160 -11.52 -0.58 3.37
C GLY A 160 -10.40 -0.02 2.49
N TYR A 161 -9.83 -0.88 1.63
CA TYR A 161 -8.71 -0.50 0.74
C TYR A 161 -9.08 0.61 -0.25
N GLY A 162 -10.37 0.74 -0.59
CA GLY A 162 -10.84 1.73 -1.56
C GLY A 162 -10.49 3.16 -1.20
N LEU A 163 -10.44 3.49 0.10
CA LEU A 163 -10.07 4.83 0.57
C LEU A 163 -8.66 5.23 0.13
N VAL A 164 -7.68 4.39 0.42
CA VAL A 164 -6.27 4.68 0.10
C VAL A 164 -6.03 4.59 -1.41
N GLY A 165 -6.65 3.63 -2.10
CA GLY A 165 -6.54 3.50 -3.56
C GLY A 165 -7.11 4.69 -4.33
N ASN A 166 -8.30 5.16 -3.93
CA ASN A 166 -8.88 6.38 -4.51
C ASN A 166 -7.98 7.59 -4.21
N GLY A 167 -7.45 7.69 -2.99
CA GLY A 167 -6.47 8.73 -2.61
C GLY A 167 -5.22 8.75 -3.50
N PHE A 168 -4.62 7.58 -3.75
CA PHE A 168 -3.48 7.45 -4.66
C PHE A 168 -3.82 7.85 -6.09
N THR A 169 -5.00 7.45 -6.58
CA THR A 169 -5.48 7.81 -7.91
C THR A 169 -5.62 9.33 -8.06
N GLU A 170 -6.24 10.01 -7.09
CA GLU A 170 -6.43 11.46 -7.15
C GLU A 170 -5.12 12.23 -6.96
N ALA A 171 -4.21 11.74 -6.12
CA ALA A 171 -2.89 12.36 -5.96
C ALA A 171 -2.10 12.35 -7.28
N ARG A 172 -2.11 11.22 -8.01
CA ARG A 172 -1.43 11.14 -9.32
C ARG A 172 -2.02 12.06 -10.37
N LYS A 173 -3.34 12.31 -10.33
CA LYS A 173 -4.00 13.22 -11.28
C LYS A 173 -3.69 14.69 -10.99
N ASN A 174 -3.62 15.06 -9.70
CA ASN A 174 -3.49 16.46 -9.29
C ASN A 174 -2.04 16.88 -9.03
N SER A 175 -1.12 15.92 -8.85
CA SER A 175 0.32 16.13 -8.68
C SER A 175 0.70 17.21 -7.66
N PRO A 176 0.23 17.15 -6.41
CA PRO A 176 0.72 18.01 -5.34
C PRO A 176 2.25 17.90 -5.20
N ARG A 177 2.93 19.06 -5.16
CA ARG A 177 4.37 19.12 -5.43
C ARG A 177 5.25 19.06 -4.18
N ASN A 178 4.92 19.86 -3.17
CA ASN A 178 5.71 19.94 -1.94
C ASN A 178 5.05 19.13 -0.79
N GLU A 179 5.77 18.95 0.31
CA GLU A 179 5.27 18.17 1.46
C GLU A 179 3.96 18.73 2.03
N SER A 180 3.85 20.05 2.22
CA SER A 180 2.64 20.67 2.76
C SER A 180 1.44 20.45 1.84
N ASP A 181 1.62 20.61 0.53
CA ASP A 181 0.57 20.38 -0.47
C ASP A 181 0.13 18.92 -0.46
N ARG A 182 1.07 17.97 -0.43
CA ARG A 182 0.78 16.52 -0.38
C ARG A 182 0.00 16.16 0.89
N THR A 183 0.45 16.65 2.04
CA THR A 183 -0.22 16.42 3.34
C THR A 183 -1.64 16.97 3.33
N ASN A 184 -1.83 18.22 2.90
CA ASN A 184 -3.15 18.84 2.91
C ASN A 184 -4.08 18.25 1.85
N PHE A 185 -3.56 17.93 0.67
CA PHE A 185 -4.30 17.21 -0.36
C PHE A 185 -4.76 15.84 0.15
N TRP A 186 -3.85 15.08 0.76
CA TRP A 186 -4.15 13.76 1.32
C TRP A 186 -5.27 13.82 2.35
N VAL A 187 -5.17 14.70 3.34
CA VAL A 187 -6.20 14.84 4.39
C VAL A 187 -7.55 15.25 3.78
N ARG A 188 -7.57 16.22 2.84
CA ARG A 188 -8.80 16.58 2.13
C ARG A 188 -9.39 15.40 1.39
N GLN A 189 -8.56 14.61 0.70
CA GLN A 189 -9.03 13.46 -0.03
C GLN A 189 -9.61 12.40 0.90
N MET A 190 -8.99 12.14 2.06
CA MET A 190 -9.56 11.23 3.05
C MET A 190 -10.95 11.70 3.53
N CYS A 191 -11.14 13.01 3.72
CA CYS A 191 -12.46 13.55 4.07
C CYS A 191 -13.49 13.38 2.93
N VAL A 192 -13.12 13.74 1.71
CA VAL A 192 -14.00 13.66 0.53
C VAL A 192 -14.42 12.22 0.25
N GLU A 193 -13.47 11.28 0.26
CA GLU A 193 -13.73 9.87 -0.04
C GLU A 193 -14.62 9.18 1.00
N THR A 194 -14.44 9.54 2.27
CA THR A 194 -15.23 8.94 3.36
C THR A 194 -16.56 9.63 3.59
N GLY A 195 -16.71 10.88 3.13
CA GLY A 195 -17.85 11.74 3.48
C GLY A 195 -17.84 12.21 4.94
N TYR A 196 -16.75 12.00 5.68
CA TYR A 196 -16.61 12.42 7.07
C TYR A 196 -15.50 13.45 7.25
N ASN A 197 -15.65 14.30 8.26
CA ASN A 197 -14.55 15.11 8.75
C ASN A 197 -13.57 14.21 9.53
N LEU A 198 -12.43 13.90 8.90
CA LEU A 198 -11.35 13.11 9.48
C LEU A 198 -10.20 13.96 10.04
N VAL A 199 -10.32 15.28 10.11
CA VAL A 199 -9.31 16.14 10.77
C VAL A 199 -9.00 15.67 12.19
N PRO A 200 -9.99 15.33 13.05
CA PRO A 200 -9.72 14.81 14.40
C PRO A 200 -8.86 13.55 14.39
N PHE A 201 -9.14 12.62 13.47
CA PHE A 201 -8.36 11.40 13.31
C PHE A 201 -6.91 11.70 12.92
N HIS A 202 -6.68 12.56 11.93
CA HIS A 202 -5.33 12.91 11.45
C HIS A 202 -4.52 13.72 12.47
N ARG A 203 -5.17 14.49 13.36
CA ARG A 203 -4.51 15.18 14.48
C ARG A 203 -3.81 14.21 15.43
N MET A 204 -4.26 12.96 15.54
CA MET A 204 -3.59 11.97 16.38
C MET A 204 -2.17 11.65 15.90
N TRP A 205 -1.90 11.72 14.59
CA TRP A 205 -0.57 11.60 13.98
C TRP A 205 0.13 12.95 13.77
N ASN A 206 -0.37 14.02 14.39
CA ASN A 206 0.18 15.37 14.35
C ASN A 206 0.33 15.95 12.94
N PHE A 207 -0.56 15.60 11.99
CA PHE A 207 -0.51 16.18 10.64
C PHE A 207 -0.58 17.72 10.68
N PRO A 208 0.25 18.45 9.89
CA PRO A 208 0.18 19.91 9.79
C PRO A 208 -0.97 20.33 8.85
N ILE A 209 -2.18 20.30 9.39
CA ILE A 209 -3.42 20.56 8.63
C ILE A 209 -3.68 22.07 8.57
N SER A 210 -3.67 22.63 7.35
CA SER A 210 -3.99 24.04 7.10
C SER A 210 -5.44 24.39 7.46
N ASP A 211 -5.70 25.66 7.76
CA ASP A 211 -7.05 26.16 8.05
C ASP A 211 -8.03 25.91 6.92
N ASP A 212 -7.60 26.01 5.67
CA ASP A 212 -8.45 25.74 4.51
C ASP A 212 -8.85 24.26 4.45
N THR A 213 -7.94 23.34 4.78
CA THR A 213 -8.26 21.92 4.90
C THR A 213 -9.22 21.66 6.06
N GLN A 214 -9.00 22.30 7.21
CA GLN A 214 -9.90 22.19 8.36
C GLN A 214 -11.31 22.67 8.01
N LYS A 215 -11.43 23.83 7.35
CA LYS A 215 -12.72 24.39 6.90
C LYS A 215 -13.40 23.50 5.87
N ALA A 216 -12.65 22.94 4.91
CA ALA A 216 -13.20 22.06 3.89
C ALA A 216 -13.76 20.77 4.50
N CYS A 217 -12.97 20.08 5.34
CA CYS A 217 -13.43 18.87 6.03
C CYS A 217 -14.52 19.16 7.05
N GLY A 218 -14.49 20.32 7.73
CA GLY A 218 -15.44 20.69 8.78
C GLY A 218 -16.90 20.84 8.32
N ARG A 219 -17.16 20.89 7.01
CA ARG A 219 -18.51 20.86 6.42
C ARG A 219 -19.14 19.46 6.45
N LEU A 220 -18.35 18.42 6.73
CA LEU A 220 -18.78 17.03 6.78
C LEU A 220 -19.06 16.59 8.23
N PRO A 221 -19.93 15.58 8.45
CA PRO A 221 -20.14 15.02 9.77
C PRO A 221 -18.83 14.50 10.36
N CYS A 222 -18.58 14.79 11.65
CA CYS A 222 -17.36 14.32 12.31
C CYS A 222 -17.35 12.80 12.49
N PHE A 223 -16.20 12.17 12.26
CA PHE A 223 -15.96 10.77 12.62
C PHE A 223 -14.64 10.63 13.40
N PHE A 224 -14.67 9.84 14.46
CA PHE A 224 -13.48 9.41 15.18
C PHE A 224 -13.75 8.06 15.86
N PRO A 225 -12.97 7.01 15.58
CA PRO A 225 -13.30 5.65 16.03
C PRO A 225 -13.31 5.50 17.55
N ASP A 226 -14.15 4.61 18.07
CA ASP A 226 -14.10 4.13 19.45
C ASP A 226 -13.72 2.65 19.54
N ASP A 227 -12.43 2.36 19.58
CA ASP A 227 -11.90 1.01 19.58
C ASP A 227 -10.80 0.77 20.62
N GLU A 228 -10.20 -0.42 20.59
CA GLU A 228 -9.13 -0.82 21.50
C GLU A 228 -7.88 0.08 21.43
N TYR A 229 -7.63 0.74 20.30
CA TYR A 229 -6.48 1.62 20.11
C TYR A 229 -6.77 2.99 20.72
N THR A 230 -7.95 3.57 20.46
CA THR A 230 -8.34 4.87 21.02
C THR A 230 -8.51 4.82 22.53
N LYS A 231 -8.99 3.70 23.08
CA LYS A 231 -9.13 3.50 24.53
C LYS A 231 -7.80 3.62 25.29
N LYS A 232 -6.68 3.19 24.68
CA LYS A 232 -5.33 3.32 25.28
C LYS A 232 -4.85 4.76 25.41
N TYR A 233 -5.41 5.67 24.61
CA TYR A 233 -5.02 7.09 24.57
C TYR A 233 -6.17 8.03 24.95
N LYS A 234 -7.09 7.59 25.82
CA LYS A 234 -8.32 8.31 26.18
C LYS A 234 -8.09 9.81 26.48
N LYS A 235 -7.07 10.16 27.27
CA LYS A 235 -6.76 11.57 27.59
C LYS A 235 -6.50 12.42 26.34
N LYS A 236 -5.70 11.92 25.38
CA LYS A 236 -5.41 12.66 24.13
C LYS A 236 -6.64 12.69 23.23
N VAL A 237 -7.37 11.59 23.15
CA VAL A 237 -8.63 11.50 22.39
C VAL A 237 -9.65 12.53 22.91
N ASP A 238 -9.85 12.61 24.23
CA ASP A 238 -10.79 13.57 24.84
C ASP A 238 -10.39 15.03 24.55
N VAL A 239 -9.09 15.34 24.54
CA VAL A 239 -8.59 16.68 24.16
C VAL A 239 -8.92 17.00 22.71
N VAL A 240 -8.62 16.08 21.78
CA VAL A 240 -8.92 16.26 20.36
C VAL A 240 -10.43 16.38 20.13
N LEU A 241 -11.26 15.55 20.76
CA LEU A 241 -12.71 15.58 20.56
C LEU A 241 -13.39 16.82 21.14
N LYS A 242 -12.85 17.42 22.20
CA LYS A 242 -13.37 18.69 22.76
C LYS A 242 -13.35 19.82 21.72
N GLU A 243 -12.34 19.85 20.85
CA GLU A 243 -12.24 20.83 19.76
C GLU A 243 -13.37 20.68 18.72
N PHE A 244 -14.02 19.50 18.68
CA PHE A 244 -15.14 19.17 17.79
C PHE A 244 -16.45 18.93 18.58
N GLN A 245 -16.53 19.51 19.78
CA GLN A 245 -17.71 19.48 20.67
C GLN A 245 -18.20 18.07 21.02
N GLY A 246 -17.37 17.03 20.87
CA GLY A 246 -17.74 15.64 21.16
C GLY A 246 -18.76 15.01 20.21
N ASN A 247 -19.19 15.69 19.15
CA ASN A 247 -20.29 15.26 18.27
C ASN A 247 -19.84 14.33 17.12
N CYS A 248 -18.78 13.56 17.32
CA CYS A 248 -18.23 12.69 16.28
C CYS A 248 -18.92 11.33 16.30
N LEU A 249 -19.32 10.83 15.12
CA LEU A 249 -19.69 9.44 14.94
C LEU A 249 -18.51 8.56 15.38
N ARG A 250 -18.82 7.55 16.20
CA ARG A 250 -17.82 6.73 16.90
C ARG A 250 -17.65 5.32 16.32
N ASN A 251 -18.71 4.78 15.72
CA ASN A 251 -18.81 3.38 15.33
C ASN A 251 -19.29 3.25 13.88
N ASP A 252 -18.98 2.11 13.28
CA ASP A 252 -19.51 1.64 11.98
C ASP A 252 -19.49 2.69 10.86
N PRO A 253 -18.31 3.24 10.51
CA PRO A 253 -18.22 4.11 9.35
C PRO A 253 -18.54 3.36 8.06
N ASN A 254 -19.10 4.08 7.08
CA ASN A 254 -19.31 3.56 5.74
C ASN A 254 -17.98 3.12 5.11
N LYS A 255 -17.96 1.93 4.50
CA LYS A 255 -16.80 1.48 3.70
C LYS A 255 -16.74 2.28 2.40
N VAL A 256 -15.52 2.69 2.03
CA VAL A 256 -15.25 3.41 0.80
C VAL A 256 -15.09 2.41 -0.33
N VAL A 257 -15.96 2.53 -1.33
CA VAL A 257 -15.88 1.73 -2.55
C VAL A 257 -14.72 2.24 -3.41
N PHE A 258 -13.85 1.33 -3.83
CA PHE A 258 -12.82 1.66 -4.80
C PHE A 258 -13.46 1.98 -6.16
N ARG A 259 -13.12 3.12 -6.76
CA ARG A 259 -13.78 3.58 -8.01
C ARG A 259 -13.34 2.82 -9.25
N GLY A 260 -12.15 2.21 -9.22
CA GLY A 260 -11.64 1.42 -10.34
C GLY A 260 -12.04 -0.05 -10.26
N ASP A 261 -11.78 -0.79 -11.33
CA ASP A 261 -11.77 -2.24 -11.27
C ASP A 261 -10.40 -2.71 -10.74
N ILE A 262 -10.35 -3.10 -9.47
CA ILE A 262 -9.11 -3.52 -8.82
C ILE A 262 -8.54 -4.81 -9.43
N LYS A 263 -9.39 -5.69 -9.96
CA LYS A 263 -9.01 -6.97 -10.56
C LYS A 263 -8.91 -6.93 -12.09
N ARG A 264 -8.96 -5.74 -12.70
CA ARG A 264 -8.81 -5.58 -14.15
C ARG A 264 -7.54 -6.25 -14.66
N GLY A 265 -7.69 -7.23 -15.56
CA GLY A 265 -6.59 -7.96 -16.18
C GLY A 265 -5.94 -9.05 -15.32
N VAL A 266 -6.42 -9.26 -14.09
CA VAL A 266 -6.01 -10.42 -13.27
C VAL A 266 -6.31 -11.70 -14.07
N ASP A 267 -5.37 -12.64 -14.06
CA ASP A 267 -5.38 -13.90 -14.81
C ASP A 267 -5.27 -13.78 -16.35
N THR A 268 -5.22 -12.56 -16.88
CA THR A 268 -4.90 -12.33 -18.29
C THR A 268 -3.40 -12.42 -18.52
N VAL A 269 -2.92 -13.41 -19.26
CA VAL A 269 -1.49 -13.58 -19.54
C VAL A 269 -1.12 -12.84 -20.84
N ARG A 270 -0.13 -11.94 -20.79
CA ARG A 270 0.46 -11.35 -22.01
C ARG A 270 1.20 -12.42 -22.80
N PRO A 271 1.39 -12.25 -24.13
CA PRO A 271 2.20 -13.17 -24.93
C PRO A 271 3.53 -13.45 -24.23
N GLN A 272 3.81 -14.73 -23.98
CA GLN A 272 5.04 -15.12 -23.30
C GLN A 272 6.20 -14.99 -24.29
N ASN A 273 7.15 -14.12 -24.00
CA ASN A 273 8.44 -14.16 -24.66
C ASN A 273 9.29 -15.23 -23.94
N ILE A 274 8.96 -16.51 -24.17
CA ILE A 274 9.80 -17.62 -23.69
C ILE A 274 10.99 -17.71 -24.62
N PHE A 275 12.18 -17.35 -24.13
CA PHE A 275 13.43 -17.48 -24.87
C PHE A 275 14.13 -18.84 -24.66
N LEU A 276 13.47 -19.80 -24.01
CA LEU A 276 14.02 -21.13 -23.73
C LEU A 276 13.03 -22.21 -24.21
N THR A 277 13.31 -22.80 -25.36
CA THR A 277 12.79 -24.12 -25.74
C THR A 277 13.69 -25.17 -25.10
N PHE A 278 13.17 -25.91 -24.13
CA PHE A 278 13.84 -27.12 -23.65
C PHE A 278 13.36 -28.27 -24.55
N GLU A 279 14.28 -28.82 -25.34
CA GLU A 279 14.10 -30.13 -26.00
C GLU A 279 14.25 -31.27 -24.99
#